data_AF-A0A936DXP0-F1
#
_entry.id   AF-A0A936DXP0-F1
#
_cell.length_a   1.000
_cell.length_b   1.000
_cell.length_c   1.000
_cell.angle_alpha   90.00
_cell.angle_beta   90.00
_cell.angle_gamma   90.00
#
_symmetry.space_group_name_H-M   'P 1'
#
loop_
_entity.id
_entity.type
_entity.pdbx_description
1 polymer ?
#
loop_
_entity_poly.entity_id
_entity_poly.type
_entity_poly.pdbx_seq_one_letter_code
_entity_poly.pdbx_strand_id
1 'polypeptide(L)'
;MKISRANERSKQIGNTIMDTQRLKAPETPAQQEENRDLGFGAVVARESHNRLLNRDGSFNVSRTGLSPLASINLYHALLTIPWWAFFLMVFIGYVMVNMVFAFGYYLCGPDALTVPKEMLIGNRFWAGFFFSVHTIATIGYGNITPTGLGANILVSIEALVGMLGFALVTGILFARFSRPTAKIIFSETAVIAPYRGISAFEFRITNGRLNQLIELHATVIYAQFEDSKGERIRRFYPLPLERDNVAFFSLTWTLVHPIDEKSPLHGRTQKDLLDAEAEFLILLTGTDETFSQTVHSRSSYRADEVIWDARYVNIYNPPTPSGRLTVDVRKLHNVESILKNDQHI
;
A
#
# COMPACT_ATOMS: atom_id res chain seq x y z
N MET A 1 -37.30 34.98 -43.28
CA MET A 1 -37.53 34.64 -41.84
C MET A 1 -36.71 33.44 -41.32
N LYS A 2 -35.61 33.02 -41.99
CA LYS A 2 -34.73 31.91 -41.52
C LYS A 2 -33.30 32.33 -41.15
N ILE A 3 -32.93 33.61 -41.34
CA ILE A 3 -31.58 34.12 -41.03
C ILE A 3 -31.50 34.72 -39.61
N SER A 4 -32.64 35.06 -38.99
CA SER A 4 -32.68 35.64 -37.62
C SER A 4 -32.43 34.61 -36.51
N ARG A 5 -32.78 33.33 -36.71
CA ARG A 5 -32.63 32.28 -35.67
C ARG A 5 -31.22 31.71 -35.55
N ALA A 6 -30.34 31.93 -36.53
CA ALA A 6 -28.95 31.50 -36.46
C ALA A 6 -28.11 32.42 -35.56
N ASN A 7 -28.46 33.71 -35.49
CA ASN A 7 -27.72 34.70 -34.71
C ASN A 7 -28.06 34.67 -33.20
N GLU A 8 -29.22 34.14 -32.82
CA GLU A 8 -29.56 33.92 -31.40
C GLU A 8 -28.88 32.66 -30.85
N ARG A 9 -28.71 31.61 -31.65
CA ARG A 9 -27.99 30.40 -31.24
C ARG A 9 -26.48 30.64 -31.10
N SER A 10 -25.86 31.47 -31.93
CA SER A 10 -24.44 31.83 -31.76
C SER A 10 -24.20 32.68 -30.51
N LYS A 11 -25.13 33.58 -30.15
CA LYS A 11 -25.09 34.32 -28.87
C LYS A 11 -25.34 33.43 -27.65
N GLN A 12 -26.21 32.42 -27.73
CA GLN A 12 -26.40 31.45 -26.65
C GLN A 12 -25.22 30.50 -26.45
N ILE A 13 -24.53 30.11 -27.53
CA ILE A 13 -23.32 29.26 -27.45
C ILE A 13 -22.12 30.09 -26.94
N GLY A 14 -22.01 31.37 -27.33
CA GLY A 14 -20.99 32.29 -26.80
C GLY A 14 -21.13 32.57 -25.29
N ASN A 15 -22.33 32.53 -24.74
CA ASN A 15 -22.59 32.69 -23.30
C ASN A 15 -22.51 31.38 -22.49
N THR A 16 -22.35 30.22 -23.14
CA THR A 16 -22.23 28.92 -22.44
C THR A 16 -20.76 28.48 -22.30
N ILE A 17 -19.82 29.12 -23.00
CA ILE A 17 -18.38 28.79 -22.94
C ILE A 17 -17.57 29.81 -22.09
N MET A 18 -18.21 30.89 -21.62
CA MET A 18 -17.58 31.94 -20.80
C MET A 18 -17.86 31.81 -19.29
N ASP A 19 -18.17 30.61 -18.77
CA ASP A 19 -18.58 30.44 -17.35
C ASP A 19 -17.83 29.32 -16.58
N THR A 20 -16.64 28.90 -17.05
CA THR A 20 -15.79 27.92 -16.32
C THR A 20 -14.38 28.40 -16.00
N GLN A 21 -14.11 29.70 -16.14
CA GLN A 21 -12.99 30.36 -15.49
C GLN A 21 -13.50 31.46 -14.57
N ARG A 22 -14.28 31.08 -13.54
CA ARG A 22 -14.26 31.87 -12.31
C ARG A 22 -12.83 31.79 -11.79
N LEU A 23 -12.07 32.87 -12.00
CA LEU A 23 -10.89 33.16 -11.18
C LEU A 23 -11.29 32.90 -9.73
N LYS A 24 -10.80 31.80 -9.15
CA LYS A 24 -10.92 31.52 -7.72
C LYS A 24 -10.49 32.82 -7.02
N ALA A 25 -11.36 33.40 -6.19
CA ALA A 25 -10.97 34.51 -5.35
C ALA A 25 -9.69 34.12 -4.60
N PRO A 26 -8.73 35.04 -4.40
CA PRO A 26 -7.51 34.74 -3.66
C PRO A 26 -7.91 34.13 -2.32
N GLU A 27 -7.45 32.90 -2.09
CA GLU A 27 -7.81 32.14 -0.89
C GLU A 27 -7.41 32.95 0.34
N THR A 28 -8.32 33.07 1.30
CA THR A 28 -8.01 33.76 2.56
C THR A 28 -6.86 33.04 3.27
N PRO A 29 -6.03 33.73 4.10
CA PRO A 29 -4.93 33.09 4.80
C PRO A 29 -5.33 31.85 5.61
N ALA A 30 -6.55 31.85 6.17
CA ALA A 30 -7.12 30.71 6.87
C ALA A 30 -7.43 29.53 5.92
N GLN A 31 -7.97 29.79 4.72
CA GLN A 31 -8.20 28.76 3.70
C GLN A 31 -6.89 28.20 3.12
N GLN A 32 -5.84 29.03 3.03
CA GLN A 32 -4.50 28.57 2.62
C GLN A 32 -3.83 27.71 3.71
N GLU A 33 -4.07 27.98 4.99
CA GLU A 33 -3.61 27.14 6.10
C GLU A 33 -4.38 25.81 6.18
N GLU A 34 -5.69 25.82 5.92
CA GLU A 34 -6.54 24.62 5.86
C GLU A 34 -6.20 23.74 4.64
N ASN A 35 -5.88 24.32 3.48
CA ASN A 35 -5.41 23.61 2.28
C ASN A 35 -3.97 23.06 2.40
N ARG A 36 -3.23 23.39 3.47
CA ARG A 36 -1.89 22.84 3.74
C ARG A 36 -1.89 21.61 4.63
N ASP A 37 -3.07 21.15 5.07
CA ASP A 37 -3.19 19.86 5.74
C ASP A 37 -2.98 18.73 4.72
N LEU A 38 -2.00 17.86 4.96
CA LEU A 38 -1.72 16.69 4.11
C LEU A 38 -2.80 15.59 4.24
N GLY A 39 -3.97 15.91 4.79
CA GLY A 39 -5.04 14.97 5.08
C GLY A 39 -4.86 14.22 6.40
N PHE A 40 -3.98 14.69 7.29
CA PHE A 40 -3.85 14.14 8.65
C PHE A 40 -4.95 14.65 9.57
N GLY A 41 -5.61 15.75 9.20
CA GLY A 41 -6.57 16.45 10.03
C GLY A 41 -5.85 17.50 10.87
N ALA A 42 -6.43 18.70 10.91
CA ALA A 42 -5.90 19.84 11.66
C ALA A 42 -5.59 19.50 13.13
N VAL A 43 -6.37 18.62 13.76
CA VAL A 43 -6.18 18.20 15.16
C VAL A 43 -4.93 17.34 15.34
N VAL A 44 -4.70 16.35 14.46
CA VAL A 44 -3.49 15.51 14.52
C VAL A 44 -2.25 16.35 14.23
N ALA A 45 -2.33 17.28 13.28
CA ALA A 45 -1.26 18.22 12.99
C ALA A 45 -0.97 19.18 14.17
N ARG A 46 -1.97 19.50 15.00
CA ARG A 46 -1.83 20.41 16.16
C ARG A 46 -1.40 19.72 17.44
N GLU A 47 -2.01 18.58 17.77
CA GLU A 47 -1.93 17.98 19.11
C GLU A 47 -0.95 16.80 19.20
N SER A 48 -0.62 16.13 18.08
CA SER A 48 0.26 14.96 18.12
C SER A 48 1.73 15.37 18.01
N HIS A 49 2.41 15.38 19.16
CA HIS A 49 3.89 15.40 19.24
C HIS A 49 4.54 14.10 18.76
N ASN A 50 3.76 13.03 18.59
CA ASN A 50 4.27 11.80 18.02
C ASN A 50 4.54 11.98 16.52
N ARG A 51 5.46 11.16 16.01
CA ARG A 51 5.74 10.99 14.58
C ARG A 51 4.44 10.75 13.80
N LEU A 52 4.23 11.47 12.70
CA LEU A 52 3.03 11.36 11.86
C LEU A 52 3.00 10.04 11.10
N LEU A 53 4.14 9.66 10.53
CA LEU A 53 4.30 8.48 9.70
C LEU A 53 5.49 7.68 10.24
N ASN A 54 5.28 6.43 10.62
CA ASN A 54 6.36 5.55 11.07
C ASN A 54 7.32 5.21 9.93
N ARG A 55 8.51 4.69 10.28
CA ARG A 55 9.55 4.26 9.31
C ARG A 55 9.09 3.18 8.35
N ASP A 56 8.09 2.39 8.75
CA ASP A 56 7.46 1.35 7.92
C ASP A 56 6.34 1.90 7.01
N GLY A 57 6.08 3.21 7.07
CA GLY A 57 5.02 3.87 6.31
C GLY A 57 3.62 3.75 6.92
N SER A 58 3.48 3.19 8.12
CA SER A 58 2.22 3.18 8.86
C SER A 58 1.93 4.54 9.51
N PHE A 59 0.66 4.92 9.58
CA PHE A 59 0.24 6.15 10.24
C PHE A 59 0.04 5.92 11.73
N ASN A 60 0.46 6.87 12.57
CA ASN A 60 0.27 6.79 14.02
C ASN A 60 -1.10 7.33 14.45
N VAL A 61 -2.17 6.79 13.85
CA VAL A 61 -3.56 7.22 14.10
C VAL A 61 -4.41 5.99 14.40
N SER A 62 -5.12 6.01 15.53
CA SER A 62 -6.09 4.98 15.89
C SER A 62 -7.50 5.44 15.54
N ARG A 63 -8.28 4.57 14.90
CA ARG A 63 -9.70 4.82 14.61
C ARG A 63 -10.55 4.10 15.66
N THR A 64 -11.20 4.85 16.54
CA THR A 64 -12.15 4.31 17.53
C THR A 64 -13.60 4.52 17.07
N GLY A 65 -14.53 3.68 17.51
CA GLY A 65 -15.97 3.88 17.30
C GLY A 65 -16.57 3.21 16.05
N LEU A 66 -15.79 2.44 15.29
CA LEU A 66 -16.31 1.57 14.25
C LEU A 66 -16.84 0.27 14.88
N SER A 67 -18.06 -0.14 14.51
CA SER A 67 -18.55 -1.48 14.86
C SER A 67 -17.57 -2.54 14.31
N PRO A 68 -17.23 -3.60 15.08
CA PRO A 68 -16.33 -4.66 14.62
C PRO A 68 -16.72 -5.20 13.24
N LEU A 69 -18.02 -5.37 12.99
CA LEU A 69 -18.58 -5.84 11.72
C LEU A 69 -18.46 -4.80 10.57
N ALA A 70 -18.54 -3.50 10.86
CA ALA A 70 -18.38 -2.44 9.86
C ALA A 70 -16.90 -2.18 9.50
N SER A 71 -15.98 -2.50 10.42
CA SER A 71 -14.53 -2.38 10.20
C SER A 71 -13.94 -3.54 9.38
N ILE A 72 -14.63 -4.68 9.31
CA ILE A 72 -14.22 -5.84 8.51
C ILE A 72 -14.68 -5.63 7.08
N ASN A 73 -13.83 -4.99 6.27
CA ASN A 73 -13.94 -5.16 4.83
C ASN A 73 -13.49 -6.60 4.51
N LEU A 74 -14.45 -7.52 4.42
CA LEU A 74 -14.22 -8.96 4.23
C LEU A 74 -13.25 -9.23 3.07
N TYR A 75 -13.40 -8.51 1.96
CA TYR A 75 -12.49 -8.62 0.82
C TYR A 75 -11.05 -8.22 1.19
N HIS A 76 -10.86 -7.08 1.84
CA HIS A 76 -9.53 -6.64 2.30
C HIS A 76 -8.93 -7.63 3.32
N ALA A 77 -9.71 -8.16 4.25
CA ALA A 77 -9.25 -9.15 5.21
C ALA A 77 -8.80 -10.44 4.51
N LEU A 78 -9.60 -10.96 3.58
CA LEU A 78 -9.27 -12.15 2.78
C LEU A 78 -8.00 -11.97 1.95
N LEU A 79 -7.65 -10.75 1.55
CA LEU A 79 -6.42 -10.45 0.82
C LEU A 79 -5.19 -10.23 1.71
N THR A 80 -5.37 -9.79 2.96
CA THR A 80 -4.26 -9.34 3.82
C THR A 80 -3.87 -10.32 4.93
N ILE A 81 -4.72 -11.29 5.31
CA ILE A 81 -4.34 -12.35 6.26
C ILE A 81 -3.11 -13.14 5.78
N PRO A 82 -2.29 -13.69 6.68
CA PRO A 82 -1.14 -14.51 6.28
C PRO A 82 -1.59 -15.78 5.56
N TRP A 83 -0.72 -16.32 4.69
CA TRP A 83 -1.04 -17.48 3.85
C TRP A 83 -1.54 -18.70 4.62
N TRP A 84 -0.92 -19.02 5.76
CA TRP A 84 -1.34 -20.16 6.59
C TRP A 84 -2.77 -19.97 7.13
N ALA A 85 -3.14 -18.75 7.53
CA ALA A 85 -4.47 -18.45 8.05
C ALA A 85 -5.51 -18.52 6.93
N PHE A 86 -5.15 -18.09 5.73
CA PHE A 86 -6.00 -18.22 4.54
C PHE A 86 -6.31 -19.70 4.23
N PHE A 87 -5.27 -20.54 4.13
CA PHE A 87 -5.47 -21.97 3.85
C PHE A 87 -6.25 -22.68 4.97
N LEU A 88 -5.98 -22.34 6.23
CA LEU A 88 -6.73 -22.88 7.37
C LEU A 88 -8.20 -22.49 7.33
N MET A 89 -8.51 -21.23 7.02
CA MET A 89 -9.88 -20.76 6.87
C MET A 89 -10.61 -21.43 5.70
N VAL A 90 -9.95 -21.62 4.55
CA VAL A 90 -10.50 -22.38 3.42
C VAL A 90 -10.77 -23.83 3.82
N PHE A 91 -9.84 -24.47 4.53
CA PHE A 91 -9.99 -25.83 5.04
C PHE A 91 -11.17 -25.95 6.02
N ILE A 92 -11.28 -25.05 7.00
CA ILE A 92 -12.40 -25.02 7.95
C ILE A 92 -13.72 -24.81 7.21
N GLY A 93 -13.77 -23.86 6.27
CA GLY A 93 -14.95 -23.60 5.45
C GLY A 93 -15.37 -24.83 4.64
N TYR A 94 -14.41 -25.51 4.02
CA TYR A 94 -14.65 -26.77 3.31
C TYR A 94 -15.25 -27.83 4.24
N VAL A 95 -14.64 -28.09 5.40
CA VAL A 95 -15.16 -29.07 6.36
C VAL A 95 -16.57 -28.70 6.84
N MET A 96 -16.82 -27.43 7.15
CA MET A 96 -18.13 -26.94 7.61
C MET A 96 -19.22 -27.12 6.55
N VAL A 97 -18.94 -26.79 5.29
CA VAL A 97 -19.90 -27.01 4.19
C VAL A 97 -20.22 -28.50 4.05
N ASN A 98 -19.21 -29.37 4.08
CA ASN A 98 -19.42 -30.82 4.02
C ASN A 98 -20.24 -31.34 5.22
N MET A 99 -20.03 -30.80 6.42
CA MET A 99 -20.85 -31.15 7.60
C MET A 99 -22.32 -30.74 7.43
N VAL A 100 -22.59 -29.57 6.82
CA VAL A 100 -23.96 -29.11 6.54
C VAL A 100 -24.66 -30.04 5.55
N PHE A 101 -23.99 -30.43 4.47
CA PHE A 101 -24.55 -31.38 3.50
C PHE A 101 -24.70 -32.79 4.08
N ALA A 102 -23.73 -33.26 4.86
CA ALA A 102 -23.83 -34.52 5.61
C ALA A 102 -25.07 -34.55 6.51
N PHE A 103 -25.34 -33.45 7.21
CA PHE A 103 -26.54 -33.30 8.02
C PHE A 103 -27.81 -33.28 7.15
N GLY A 104 -27.79 -32.61 5.99
CA GLY A 104 -28.87 -32.67 5.00
C GLY A 104 -29.19 -34.09 4.54
N TYR A 105 -28.17 -34.87 4.16
CA TYR A 105 -28.33 -36.28 3.79
C TYR A 105 -28.86 -37.14 4.94
N TYR A 106 -28.40 -36.86 6.17
CA TYR A 106 -28.90 -37.53 7.37
C TYR A 106 -30.41 -37.26 7.58
N LEU A 107 -30.87 -36.02 7.36
CA LEU A 107 -32.28 -35.64 7.47
C LEU A 107 -33.16 -36.22 6.35
N CYS A 108 -32.60 -36.50 5.16
CA CYS A 108 -33.33 -37.18 4.09
C CYS A 108 -33.73 -38.62 4.44
N GLY A 109 -33.22 -39.15 5.56
CA GLY A 109 -33.61 -40.45 6.09
C GLY A 109 -32.63 -41.56 5.72
N PRO A 110 -32.88 -42.77 6.23
CA PRO A 110 -31.93 -43.86 6.13
C PRO A 110 -31.72 -44.33 4.68
N ASP A 111 -32.77 -44.32 3.87
CA ASP A 111 -32.74 -44.85 2.50
C ASP A 111 -32.33 -43.78 1.47
N ALA A 112 -31.80 -42.64 1.92
CA ALA A 112 -31.35 -41.54 1.06
C ALA A 112 -29.97 -41.76 0.43
N LEU A 113 -29.14 -42.61 1.04
CA LEU A 113 -27.82 -42.98 0.53
C LEU A 113 -27.66 -44.50 0.54
N THR A 114 -27.25 -45.07 -0.59
CA THR A 114 -26.82 -46.47 -0.66
C THR A 114 -25.35 -46.55 -0.26
N VAL A 115 -25.06 -47.19 0.87
CA VAL A 115 -23.72 -47.25 1.48
C VAL A 115 -23.26 -48.71 1.63
N PRO A 116 -21.98 -49.05 1.39
CA PRO A 116 -21.47 -50.40 1.64
C PRO A 116 -21.63 -50.82 3.11
N LYS A 117 -21.94 -52.10 3.34
CA LYS A 117 -22.19 -52.66 4.69
C LYS A 117 -21.03 -52.44 5.68
N GLU A 118 -19.80 -52.43 5.18
CA GLU A 118 -18.58 -52.23 5.98
C GLU A 118 -18.48 -50.79 6.54
N MET A 119 -19.03 -49.80 5.82
CA MET A 119 -18.96 -48.39 6.19
C MET A 119 -20.09 -47.96 7.16
N LEU A 120 -21.17 -48.75 7.23
CA LEU A 120 -22.27 -48.55 8.18
C LEU A 120 -21.84 -48.74 9.66
N ILE A 121 -20.74 -49.45 9.90
CA ILE A 121 -20.18 -49.71 11.23
C ILE A 121 -19.68 -48.40 11.90
N GLY A 122 -19.37 -47.37 11.10
CA GLY A 122 -18.76 -46.12 11.55
C GLY A 122 -19.70 -44.94 11.84
N ASN A 123 -21.03 -45.11 11.87
CA ASN A 123 -22.08 -44.06 11.94
C ASN A 123 -22.45 -43.44 10.57
N ARG A 124 -23.75 -43.42 10.26
CA ARG A 124 -24.36 -42.95 9.00
C ARG A 124 -24.03 -41.50 8.66
N PHE A 125 -23.85 -40.65 9.68
CA PHE A 125 -23.45 -39.26 9.47
C PHE A 125 -22.11 -39.16 8.74
N TRP A 126 -21.12 -39.98 9.13
CA TRP A 126 -19.80 -39.99 8.50
C TRP A 126 -19.86 -40.50 7.06
N ALA A 127 -20.72 -41.48 6.76
CA ALA A 127 -20.98 -41.88 5.38
C ALA A 127 -21.54 -40.72 4.53
N GLY A 128 -22.47 -39.94 5.09
CA GLY A 128 -22.96 -38.70 4.47
C GLY A 128 -21.89 -37.63 4.30
N PHE A 129 -20.99 -37.48 5.27
CA PHE A 129 -19.84 -36.56 5.18
C PHE A 129 -18.86 -36.96 4.07
N PHE A 130 -18.47 -38.23 3.98
CA PHE A 130 -17.58 -38.69 2.91
C PHE A 130 -18.27 -38.65 1.54
N PHE A 131 -19.57 -38.92 1.47
CA PHE A 131 -20.34 -38.74 0.24
C PHE A 131 -20.37 -37.28 -0.21
N SER A 132 -20.58 -36.35 0.74
CA SER A 132 -20.49 -34.91 0.49
C SER A 132 -19.10 -34.52 -0.03
N VAL A 133 -18.03 -35.01 0.61
CA VAL A 133 -16.64 -34.80 0.17
C VAL A 133 -16.43 -35.26 -1.28
N HIS A 134 -16.92 -36.45 -1.64
CA HIS A 134 -16.81 -36.97 -3.01
C HIS A 134 -17.64 -36.17 -4.02
N THR A 135 -18.78 -35.64 -3.60
CA THR A 135 -19.73 -34.91 -4.44
C THR A 135 -19.23 -33.49 -4.70
N ILE A 136 -18.93 -32.74 -3.64
CA ILE A 136 -18.48 -31.35 -3.73
C ILE A 136 -17.14 -31.24 -4.47
N ALA A 137 -16.21 -32.18 -4.24
CA ALA A 137 -14.91 -32.23 -4.91
C ALA A 137 -14.97 -32.92 -6.29
N THR A 138 -16.15 -33.37 -6.74
CA THR A 138 -16.36 -34.05 -8.03
C THR A 138 -15.53 -35.33 -8.23
N ILE A 139 -15.17 -36.02 -7.13
CA ILE A 139 -14.41 -37.28 -7.16
C ILE A 139 -15.30 -38.44 -7.60
N GLY A 140 -16.49 -38.55 -7.00
CA GLY A 140 -17.53 -39.49 -7.44
C GLY A 140 -17.10 -40.96 -7.57
N TYR A 141 -16.49 -41.56 -6.53
CA TYR A 141 -16.05 -42.97 -6.57
C TYR A 141 -17.17 -43.98 -6.90
N GLY A 142 -18.44 -43.60 -6.75
CA GLY A 142 -19.59 -44.43 -7.12
C GLY A 142 -19.94 -45.54 -6.13
N ASN A 143 -19.18 -45.68 -5.04
CA ASN A 143 -19.44 -46.64 -3.96
C ASN A 143 -20.55 -46.18 -3.01
N ILE A 144 -20.81 -44.87 -2.92
CA ILE A 144 -21.96 -44.29 -2.21
C ILE A 144 -22.77 -43.52 -3.24
N THR A 145 -24.06 -43.83 -3.35
CA THR A 145 -24.96 -43.20 -4.34
C THR A 145 -26.22 -42.63 -3.68
N PRO A 146 -26.72 -41.49 -4.17
CA PRO A 146 -27.96 -40.89 -3.68
C PRO A 146 -29.18 -41.65 -4.20
N THR A 147 -30.14 -41.89 -3.32
CA THR A 147 -31.39 -42.59 -3.64
C THR A 147 -32.60 -41.73 -3.31
N GLY A 148 -33.56 -41.68 -4.23
CA GLY A 148 -34.75 -40.85 -4.10
C GLY A 148 -34.56 -39.40 -4.53
N LEU A 149 -35.69 -38.69 -4.68
CA LEU A 149 -35.71 -37.33 -5.22
C LEU A 149 -35.01 -36.31 -4.32
N GLY A 150 -35.23 -36.38 -3.00
CA GLY A 150 -34.66 -35.42 -2.04
C GLY A 150 -33.13 -35.43 -2.01
N ALA A 151 -32.51 -36.62 -1.97
CA ALA A 151 -31.06 -36.76 -1.99
C ALA A 151 -30.44 -36.25 -3.30
N ASN A 152 -31.08 -36.53 -4.45
CA ASN A 152 -30.60 -36.06 -5.76
C ASN A 152 -30.74 -34.54 -5.97
N ILE A 153 -31.79 -33.92 -5.40
CA ILE A 153 -31.89 -32.46 -5.35
C ILE A 153 -30.74 -31.89 -4.50
N LEU A 154 -30.47 -32.50 -3.33
CA LEU A 154 -29.40 -32.04 -2.44
C LEU A 154 -28.02 -32.16 -3.10
N VAL A 155 -27.74 -33.26 -3.79
CA VAL A 155 -26.53 -33.46 -4.61
C VAL A 155 -26.40 -32.40 -5.69
N SER A 156 -27.50 -32.06 -6.37
CA SER A 156 -27.49 -31.04 -7.43
C SER A 156 -27.15 -29.66 -6.88
N ILE A 157 -27.71 -29.30 -5.72
CA ILE A 157 -27.37 -28.06 -5.00
C ILE A 157 -25.91 -28.10 -4.53
N GLU A 158 -25.47 -29.23 -3.98
CA GLU A 158 -24.10 -29.42 -3.51
C GLU A 158 -23.07 -29.24 -4.62
N ALA A 159 -23.31 -29.85 -5.79
CA ALA A 159 -22.44 -29.72 -6.94
C ALA A 159 -22.34 -28.25 -7.41
N LEU A 160 -23.46 -27.51 -7.43
CA LEU A 160 -23.46 -26.08 -7.75
C LEU A 160 -22.67 -25.26 -6.72
N VAL A 161 -22.89 -25.50 -5.42
CA VAL A 161 -22.17 -24.84 -4.33
C VAL A 161 -20.67 -25.13 -4.41
N GLY A 162 -20.28 -26.39 -4.67
CA GLY A 162 -18.89 -26.79 -4.86
C GLY A 162 -18.24 -26.06 -6.02
N MET A 163 -18.89 -26.04 -7.18
CA MET A 163 -18.40 -25.34 -8.37
C MET A 163 -18.19 -23.83 -8.11
N LEU A 164 -19.18 -23.16 -7.52
CA LEU A 164 -19.08 -21.74 -7.17
C LEU A 164 -18.01 -21.49 -6.10
N GLY A 165 -17.91 -22.37 -5.11
CA GLY A 165 -16.91 -22.31 -4.05
C GLY A 165 -15.48 -22.43 -4.57
N PHE A 166 -15.21 -23.40 -5.45
CA PHE A 166 -13.90 -23.53 -6.10
C PHE A 166 -13.56 -22.30 -6.94
N ALA A 167 -14.52 -21.78 -7.71
CA ALA A 167 -14.31 -20.58 -8.50
C ALA A 167 -13.96 -19.36 -7.62
N LEU A 168 -14.67 -19.18 -6.50
CA LEU A 168 -14.43 -18.08 -5.56
C LEU A 168 -13.06 -18.19 -4.87
N VAL A 169 -12.73 -19.37 -4.32
CA VAL A 169 -11.43 -19.60 -3.66
C VAL A 169 -10.28 -19.40 -4.63
N THR A 170 -10.40 -19.89 -5.86
CA THR A 170 -9.40 -19.72 -6.91
C THR A 170 -9.26 -18.24 -7.29
N GLY A 171 -10.37 -17.51 -7.43
CA GLY A 171 -10.37 -16.08 -7.71
C GLY A 171 -9.68 -15.26 -6.62
N ILE A 172 -9.94 -15.56 -5.34
CA ILE A 172 -9.27 -14.90 -4.21
C ILE A 172 -7.79 -15.26 -4.18
N LEU A 173 -7.44 -16.53 -4.42
CA LEU A 173 -6.04 -16.98 -4.48
C LEU A 173 -5.27 -16.24 -5.58
N PHE A 174 -5.85 -16.10 -6.77
CA PHE A 174 -5.28 -15.28 -7.84
C PHE A 174 -5.15 -13.81 -7.43
N ALA A 175 -6.19 -13.22 -6.84
CA ALA A 175 -6.15 -11.82 -6.38
C ALA A 175 -5.06 -11.59 -5.31
N ARG A 176 -4.81 -12.57 -4.44
CA ARG A 176 -3.72 -12.54 -3.45
C ARG A 176 -2.34 -12.60 -4.11
N PHE A 177 -2.16 -13.47 -5.11
CA PHE A 177 -0.90 -13.58 -5.86
C PHE A 177 -0.62 -12.37 -6.73
N SER A 178 -1.67 -11.80 -7.33
CA SER A 178 -1.60 -10.66 -8.25
C SER A 178 -1.51 -9.31 -7.55
N ARG A 179 -1.34 -9.30 -6.22
CA ARG A 179 -1.19 -8.06 -5.45
C ARG A 179 0.27 -7.59 -5.52
N PRO A 180 0.55 -6.47 -6.21
CA PRO A 180 1.89 -5.92 -6.25
C PRO A 180 2.28 -5.45 -4.85
N THR A 181 3.55 -5.58 -4.53
CA THR A 181 4.08 -5.12 -3.25
C THR A 181 5.43 -4.48 -3.50
N ALA A 182 5.48 -3.14 -3.49
CA ALA A 182 6.75 -2.44 -3.49
C ALA A 182 7.48 -2.75 -2.17
N LYS A 183 8.68 -3.34 -2.25
CA LYS A 183 9.58 -3.46 -1.10
C LYS A 183 10.73 -2.50 -1.28
N ILE A 184 10.45 -1.21 -1.22
CA ILE A 184 11.50 -0.19 -1.28
C ILE A 184 12.13 -0.09 0.10
N ILE A 185 13.45 -0.25 0.16
CA ILE A 185 14.22 -0.11 1.39
C ILE A 185 14.80 1.29 1.40
N PHE A 186 14.56 2.05 2.49
CA PHE A 186 15.10 3.38 2.71
C PHE A 186 16.39 3.30 3.54
N SER A 187 17.32 4.24 3.35
CA SER A 187 18.46 4.42 4.25
C SER A 187 17.98 4.63 5.69
N GLU A 188 18.74 4.21 6.71
CA GLU A 188 18.27 4.29 8.10
C GLU A 188 18.20 5.73 8.58
N THR A 189 19.18 6.51 8.16
CA THR A 189 19.27 7.95 8.39
C THR A 189 19.17 8.69 7.07
N ALA A 190 18.83 9.97 7.14
CA ALA A 190 19.08 10.94 6.08
C ALA A 190 20.37 11.70 6.41
N VAL A 191 20.94 12.41 5.44
CA VAL A 191 22.14 13.22 5.64
C VAL A 191 21.97 14.63 5.11
N ILE A 192 22.69 15.58 5.69
CA ILE A 192 22.96 16.87 5.07
C ILE A 192 24.40 16.86 4.60
N ALA A 193 24.57 16.85 3.28
CA ALA A 193 25.86 16.65 2.59
C ALA A 193 26.21 17.85 1.71
N PRO A 194 27.51 18.10 1.42
CA PRO A 194 27.92 19.03 0.39
C PRO A 194 27.45 18.57 -1.00
N TYR A 195 26.87 19.48 -1.76
CA TYR A 195 26.29 19.25 -3.07
C TYR A 195 26.51 20.47 -3.97
N ARG A 196 27.34 20.33 -5.02
CA ARG A 196 27.61 21.38 -6.03
C ARG A 196 27.90 22.79 -5.45
N GLY A 197 28.67 22.85 -4.36
CA GLY A 197 29.06 24.11 -3.70
C GLY A 197 28.03 24.67 -2.71
N ILE A 198 26.88 24.02 -2.56
CA ILE A 198 25.90 24.26 -1.48
C ILE A 198 25.77 22.99 -0.62
N SER A 199 24.83 22.96 0.32
CA SER A 199 24.44 21.74 1.04
C SER A 199 23.15 21.16 0.43
N ALA A 200 22.93 19.87 0.62
CA ALA A 200 21.69 19.19 0.24
C ALA A 200 21.24 18.23 1.32
N PHE A 201 19.91 18.08 1.46
CA PHE A 201 19.31 17.00 2.22
C PHE A 201 19.19 15.76 1.32
N GLU A 202 19.75 14.64 1.78
CA GLU A 202 19.84 13.42 0.99
C GLU A 202 19.37 12.17 1.74
N PHE A 203 18.65 11.31 1.03
CA PHE A 203 18.40 9.94 1.48
C PHE A 203 18.46 8.95 0.33
N ARG A 204 18.78 7.69 0.66
CA ARG A 204 18.89 6.63 -0.34
C ARG A 204 17.71 5.69 -0.27
N ILE A 205 17.37 5.16 -1.44
CA ILE A 205 16.43 4.06 -1.57
C ILE A 205 17.01 2.99 -2.50
N THR A 206 16.64 1.75 -2.25
CA THR A 206 16.93 0.61 -3.13
C THR A 206 15.69 -0.27 -3.26
N ASN A 207 15.61 -0.99 -4.37
CA ASN A 207 14.57 -1.98 -4.54
C ASN A 207 14.97 -3.27 -3.82
N GLY A 208 14.21 -3.64 -2.79
CA GLY A 208 14.39 -4.88 -2.03
C GLY A 208 13.88 -6.12 -2.76
N ARG A 209 13.45 -5.99 -4.02
CA ARG A 209 13.03 -7.09 -4.90
C ARG A 209 13.73 -7.02 -6.25
N LEU A 210 13.67 -8.15 -6.94
CA LEU A 210 14.27 -8.32 -8.27
C LEU A 210 13.37 -7.80 -9.41
N ASN A 211 12.09 -7.58 -9.16
CA ASN A 211 11.22 -6.98 -10.16
C ASN A 211 11.56 -5.50 -10.35
N GLN A 212 11.37 -4.97 -11.55
CA GLN A 212 11.69 -3.57 -11.81
C GLN A 212 10.50 -2.67 -11.44
N LEU A 213 10.83 -1.48 -10.93
CA LEU A 213 9.89 -0.39 -10.78
C LEU A 213 10.22 0.65 -11.86
N ILE A 214 9.20 1.06 -12.60
CA ILE A 214 9.29 2.08 -13.63
C ILE A 214 8.50 3.31 -13.22
N GLU A 215 8.83 4.46 -13.82
CA GLU A 215 8.14 5.73 -13.58
C GLU A 215 8.04 6.09 -12.09
N LEU A 216 9.11 5.81 -11.33
CA LEU A 216 9.12 6.07 -9.89
C LEU A 216 9.26 7.57 -9.65
N HIS A 217 8.22 8.15 -9.07
CA HIS A 217 8.13 9.53 -8.61
C HIS A 217 8.26 9.61 -7.10
N ALA A 218 8.91 10.67 -6.62
CA ALA A 218 9.17 10.93 -5.23
C ALA A 218 8.70 12.32 -4.82
N THR A 219 7.96 12.37 -3.71
CA THR A 219 7.53 13.59 -3.07
C THR A 219 8.09 13.62 -1.65
N VAL A 220 8.73 14.73 -1.28
CA VAL A 220 9.28 14.96 0.05
C VAL A 220 8.63 16.21 0.63
N ILE A 221 8.13 16.09 1.85
CA ILE A 221 7.47 17.18 2.57
C ILE A 221 8.17 17.37 3.90
N TYR A 222 8.69 18.57 4.13
CA TYR A 222 9.23 19.01 5.40
C TYR A 222 8.10 19.50 6.30
N ALA A 223 7.93 18.86 7.45
CA ALA A 223 6.99 19.26 8.49
C ALA A 223 7.77 19.78 9.70
N GLN A 224 7.32 20.89 10.27
CA GLN A 224 7.87 21.43 11.52
C GLN A 224 6.78 22.10 12.34
N PHE A 225 6.97 22.21 13.65
CA PHE A 225 6.13 23.05 14.48
C PHE A 225 6.59 24.51 14.45
N GLU A 226 5.61 25.40 14.37
CA GLU A 226 5.79 26.85 14.45
C GLU A 226 4.81 27.43 15.47
N ASP A 227 5.27 28.39 16.26
CA ASP A 227 4.40 29.13 17.16
C ASP A 227 3.65 30.21 16.37
N SER A 228 2.32 30.10 16.32
CA SER A 228 1.45 31.07 15.66
C SER A 228 0.37 31.51 16.64
N LYS A 229 0.41 32.78 17.07
CA LYS A 229 -0.58 33.39 17.98
C LYS A 229 -0.79 32.64 19.31
N GLY A 230 0.28 32.07 19.86
CA GLY A 230 0.24 31.32 21.12
C GLY A 230 -0.19 29.85 20.99
N GLU A 231 -0.49 29.38 19.78
CA GLU A 231 -0.70 27.98 19.46
C GLU A 231 0.48 27.43 18.66
N ARG A 232 1.01 26.28 19.06
CA ARG A 232 2.04 25.56 18.32
C ARG A 232 1.38 24.74 17.22
N ILE A 233 1.60 25.11 15.97
CA ILE A 233 0.96 24.48 14.80
C ILE A 233 2.01 23.81 13.92
N ARG A 234 1.75 22.58 13.46
CA ARG A 234 2.62 21.93 12.49
C ARG A 234 2.33 22.46 11.08
N ARG A 235 3.37 22.97 10.41
CA ARG A 235 3.33 23.44 9.02
C ARG A 235 4.07 22.49 8.10
N PHE A 236 3.63 22.43 6.86
CA PHE A 236 4.13 21.54 5.83
C PHE A 236 4.67 22.33 4.64
N TYR A 237 5.87 21.98 4.21
CA TYR A 237 6.62 22.62 3.14
C TYR A 237 7.11 21.56 2.14
N PRO A 238 6.65 21.58 0.89
CA PRO A 238 7.21 20.72 -0.14
C PRO A 238 8.70 21.01 -0.32
N LEU A 239 9.52 19.97 -0.44
CA LEU A 239 10.95 20.08 -0.74
C LEU A 239 11.20 19.70 -2.21
N PRO A 240 11.51 20.67 -3.10
CA PRO A 240 11.84 20.37 -4.49
C PRO A 240 13.09 19.51 -4.60
N LEU A 241 13.00 18.36 -5.25
CA LEU A 241 14.16 17.48 -5.45
C LEU A 241 14.95 17.91 -6.69
N GLU A 242 16.27 17.63 -6.73
CA GLU A 242 17.09 17.76 -7.94
C GLU A 242 16.46 16.99 -9.10
N ARG A 243 15.98 15.79 -8.78
CA ARG A 243 15.22 14.93 -9.67
C ARG A 243 14.14 14.27 -8.85
N ASP A 244 12.89 14.51 -9.20
CA ASP A 244 11.70 13.97 -8.52
C ASP A 244 11.18 12.69 -9.18
N ASN A 245 11.66 12.32 -10.37
CA ASN A 245 11.30 11.05 -11.02
C ASN A 245 12.47 10.30 -11.69
N VAL A 246 12.40 8.97 -11.74
CA VAL A 246 13.21 8.11 -12.65
C VAL A 246 12.28 7.32 -13.57
N ALA A 247 12.70 7.16 -14.83
CA ALA A 247 12.03 6.20 -15.72
C ALA A 247 12.30 4.74 -15.31
N PHE A 248 13.53 4.43 -14.90
CA PHE A 248 13.95 3.08 -14.51
C PHE A 248 14.59 3.10 -13.12
N PHE A 249 14.04 2.31 -12.19
CA PHE A 249 14.61 2.11 -10.86
C PHE A 249 15.12 0.68 -10.70
N SER A 250 16.37 0.46 -11.09
CA SER A 250 16.98 -0.88 -11.17
C SER A 250 17.81 -1.28 -9.95
N LEU A 251 18.53 -0.36 -9.32
CA LEU A 251 19.49 -0.68 -8.24
C LEU A 251 19.29 0.22 -7.01
N THR A 252 19.66 1.49 -7.11
CA THR A 252 19.65 2.44 -6.01
C THR A 252 19.40 3.84 -6.55
N TRP A 253 18.77 4.69 -5.74
CA TRP A 253 18.54 6.09 -6.06
C TRP A 253 18.80 6.91 -4.81
N THR A 254 19.70 7.89 -4.93
CA THR A 254 19.87 8.93 -3.91
C THR A 254 18.95 10.08 -4.29
N LEU A 255 18.01 10.39 -3.41
CA LEU A 255 17.13 11.54 -3.53
C LEU A 255 17.83 12.72 -2.88
N VAL A 256 17.89 13.83 -3.60
CA VAL A 256 18.66 15.02 -3.24
C VAL A 256 17.73 16.21 -3.29
N HIS A 257 17.58 16.91 -2.16
CA HIS A 257 16.96 18.23 -2.09
C HIS A 257 18.07 19.27 -1.90
N PRO A 258 18.42 20.06 -2.94
CA PRO A 258 19.39 21.13 -2.81
C PRO A 258 18.88 22.21 -1.83
N ILE A 259 19.70 22.59 -0.85
CA ILE A 259 19.39 23.64 0.13
C ILE A 259 19.90 24.98 -0.42
N ASP A 260 19.20 25.49 -1.44
CA ASP A 260 19.42 26.82 -1.99
C ASP A 260 18.77 27.91 -1.12
N GLU A 261 18.87 29.18 -1.52
CA GLU A 261 18.29 30.33 -0.79
C GLU A 261 16.75 30.28 -0.66
N LYS A 262 16.08 29.49 -1.51
CA LYS A 262 14.61 29.35 -1.51
C LYS A 262 14.15 28.15 -0.67
N SER A 263 15.05 27.26 -0.30
CA SER A 263 14.75 26.09 0.52
C SER A 263 14.28 26.51 1.92
N PRO A 264 13.22 25.87 2.49
CA PRO A 264 12.82 26.11 3.87
C PRO A 264 13.89 25.66 4.89
N LEU A 265 14.88 24.87 4.46
CA LEU A 265 16.03 24.45 5.27
C LEU A 265 17.20 25.43 5.20
N HIS A 266 17.12 26.47 4.37
CA HIS A 266 18.21 27.43 4.21
C HIS A 266 18.54 28.14 5.52
N GLY A 267 19.82 28.17 5.89
CA GLY A 267 20.29 28.80 7.12
C GLY A 267 19.87 28.10 8.42
N ARG A 268 19.21 26.93 8.35
CA ARG A 268 18.86 26.14 9.53
C ARG A 268 20.06 25.36 10.05
N THR A 269 20.05 25.05 11.34
CA THR A 269 21.01 24.19 12.01
C THR A 269 20.35 22.91 12.51
N GLN A 270 21.17 21.91 12.89
CA GLN A 270 20.66 20.68 13.48
C GLN A 270 19.78 20.94 14.71
N LYS A 271 20.18 21.92 15.53
CA LYS A 271 19.43 22.31 16.72
C LYS A 271 18.06 22.88 16.36
N ASP A 272 17.98 23.73 15.34
CA ASP A 272 16.70 24.32 14.92
C ASP A 272 15.70 23.25 14.48
N LEU A 273 16.16 22.21 13.76
CA LEU A 273 15.31 21.09 13.35
C LEU A 273 14.83 20.27 14.55
N LEU A 274 15.67 20.07 15.56
CA LEU A 274 15.31 19.36 16.80
C LEU A 274 14.28 20.16 17.61
N ASP A 275 14.52 21.46 17.80
CA ASP A 275 13.65 22.35 18.58
C ASP A 275 12.27 22.52 17.90
N ALA A 276 12.24 22.52 16.57
CA ALA A 276 11.00 22.57 15.78
C ALA A 276 10.32 21.19 15.62
N GLU A 277 10.87 20.13 16.21
CA GLU A 277 10.44 18.72 16.06
C GLU A 277 10.19 18.36 14.58
N ALA A 278 11.16 18.68 13.74
CA ALA A 278 11.07 18.49 12.30
C ALA A 278 10.90 17.01 11.91
N GLU A 279 10.07 16.78 10.89
CA GLU A 279 9.82 15.48 10.28
C GLU A 279 9.79 15.62 8.74
N PHE A 280 10.54 14.77 8.05
CA PHE A 280 10.59 14.69 6.59
C PHE A 280 9.72 13.53 6.14
N LEU A 281 8.56 13.82 5.59
CA LEU A 281 7.61 12.82 5.09
C LEU A 281 7.92 12.49 3.64
N ILE A 282 8.01 11.21 3.32
CA ILE A 282 8.37 10.72 1.99
C ILE A 282 7.25 9.87 1.44
N LEU A 283 6.85 10.18 0.21
CA LEU A 283 5.95 9.37 -0.60
C LEU A 283 6.65 9.02 -1.91
N LEU A 284 6.73 7.72 -2.19
CA LEU A 284 7.14 7.19 -3.47
C LEU A 284 5.93 6.58 -4.16
N THR A 285 5.78 6.87 -5.44
CA THR A 285 4.76 6.27 -6.31
C THR A 285 5.43 5.82 -7.59
N GLY A 286 5.19 4.59 -8.02
CA GLY A 286 5.73 4.09 -9.27
C GLY A 286 4.90 2.92 -9.79
N THR A 287 5.30 2.36 -10.92
CA THR A 287 4.61 1.23 -11.54
C THR A 287 5.45 -0.04 -11.40
N ASP A 288 4.84 -1.10 -10.88
CA ASP A 288 5.44 -2.43 -10.83
C ASP A 288 5.33 -3.08 -12.20
N GLU A 289 6.47 -3.37 -12.85
CA GLU A 289 6.49 -3.91 -14.21
C GLU A 289 5.87 -5.32 -14.29
N THR A 290 5.95 -6.11 -13.22
CA THR A 290 5.44 -7.50 -13.22
C THR A 290 3.92 -7.55 -13.22
N PHE A 291 3.28 -6.60 -12.52
CA PHE A 291 1.83 -6.58 -12.34
C PHE A 291 1.15 -5.44 -13.10
N SER A 292 1.92 -4.56 -13.77
CA SER A 292 1.45 -3.35 -14.45
C SER A 292 0.51 -2.51 -13.59
N GLN A 293 0.85 -2.38 -12.31
CA GLN A 293 0.04 -1.70 -11.32
C GLN A 293 0.86 -0.65 -10.57
N THR A 294 0.20 0.44 -10.20
CA THR A 294 0.80 1.49 -9.38
C THR A 294 1.00 0.99 -7.96
N VAL A 295 2.21 1.19 -7.44
CA VAL A 295 2.61 0.89 -6.08
C VAL A 295 3.00 2.17 -5.36
N HIS A 296 2.75 2.19 -4.05
CA HIS A 296 3.15 3.29 -3.18
C HIS A 296 4.04 2.76 -2.06
N SER A 297 5.05 3.55 -1.70
CA SER A 297 5.89 3.32 -0.53
C SER A 297 6.05 4.62 0.24
N ARG A 298 6.05 4.54 1.56
CA ARG A 298 6.10 5.70 2.43
C ARG A 298 7.13 5.49 3.53
N SER A 299 7.78 6.55 3.94
CA SER A 299 8.69 6.56 5.10
C SER A 299 8.82 7.99 5.64
N SER A 300 9.43 8.14 6.80
CA SER A 300 9.76 9.45 7.38
C SER A 300 11.17 9.49 7.96
N TYR A 301 11.74 10.68 8.09
CA TYR A 301 12.90 10.92 8.95
C TYR A 301 12.57 12.02 9.94
N ARG A 302 12.86 11.82 11.22
CA ARG A 302 12.83 12.89 12.21
C ARG A 302 14.16 13.63 12.24
N ALA A 303 14.18 14.81 12.85
CA ALA A 303 15.37 15.62 13.03
C ALA A 303 16.58 14.84 13.62
N ASP A 304 16.34 13.94 14.57
CA ASP A 304 17.35 13.06 15.19
C ASP A 304 17.86 11.94 14.28
N GLU A 305 17.17 11.66 13.17
CA GLU A 305 17.55 10.71 12.13
C GLU A 305 18.23 11.38 10.94
N VAL A 306 18.52 12.69 11.03
CA VAL A 306 19.28 13.44 10.01
C VAL A 306 20.69 13.73 10.53
N ILE A 307 21.69 13.16 9.85
CA ILE A 307 23.09 13.35 10.19
C ILE A 307 23.68 14.50 9.37
N TRP A 308 24.22 15.51 10.06
CA TRP A 308 24.84 16.66 9.43
C TRP A 308 26.30 16.39 9.08
N ASP A 309 26.80 17.12 8.08
CA ASP A 309 28.20 17.05 7.63
C ASP A 309 28.65 15.61 7.34
N ALA A 310 27.79 14.84 6.70
CA ALA A 310 28.02 13.44 6.37
C ALA A 310 27.63 13.17 4.92
N ARG A 311 28.31 12.21 4.29
CA ARG A 311 27.94 11.67 2.99
C ARG A 311 27.77 10.17 3.07
N TYR A 312 26.97 9.61 2.20
CA TYR A 312 26.85 8.17 2.10
C TYR A 312 28.10 7.54 1.48
N VAL A 313 28.53 6.40 2.04
CA VAL A 313 29.61 5.59 1.48
C VAL A 313 29.24 5.10 0.08
N ASN A 314 30.24 4.89 -0.78
CA ASN A 314 30.00 4.33 -2.10
C ASN A 314 29.41 2.91 -1.99
N ILE A 315 28.22 2.74 -2.58
CA ILE A 315 27.46 1.48 -2.56
C ILE A 315 27.83 0.54 -3.72
N TYR A 316 28.51 1.06 -4.76
CA TYR A 316 28.95 0.27 -5.89
C TYR A 316 30.22 -0.49 -5.54
N ASN A 317 30.23 -1.78 -5.86
CA ASN A 317 31.44 -2.59 -5.77
C ASN A 317 32.34 -2.33 -6.98
N PRO A 318 33.65 -2.59 -6.86
CA PRO A 318 34.54 -2.63 -8.00
C PRO A 318 33.97 -3.54 -9.12
N PRO A 319 34.20 -3.20 -10.40
CA PRO A 319 33.75 -4.02 -11.51
C PRO A 319 34.26 -5.46 -11.37
N THR A 320 33.37 -6.43 -11.56
CA THR A 320 33.77 -7.84 -11.62
C THR A 320 34.66 -8.08 -12.86
N PRO A 321 35.45 -9.17 -12.92
CA PRO A 321 36.26 -9.51 -14.10
C PRO A 321 35.45 -9.63 -15.41
N SER A 322 34.13 -9.86 -15.30
CA SER A 322 33.19 -9.90 -16.43
C SER A 322 32.59 -8.53 -16.79
N GLY A 323 33.03 -7.44 -16.16
CA GLY A 323 32.56 -6.08 -16.39
C GLY A 323 31.20 -5.75 -15.76
N ARG A 324 30.60 -6.67 -14.99
CA ARG A 324 29.30 -6.40 -14.33
C ARG A 324 29.50 -5.49 -13.13
N LEU A 325 28.74 -4.40 -13.09
CA LEU A 325 28.56 -3.54 -11.94
C LEU A 325 27.64 -4.22 -10.92
N THR A 326 28.01 -4.21 -9.65
CA THR A 326 27.17 -4.74 -8.57
C THR A 326 27.05 -3.73 -7.45
N VAL A 327 25.92 -3.77 -6.75
CA VAL A 327 25.61 -2.88 -5.62
C VAL A 327 25.56 -3.72 -4.35
N ASP A 328 26.24 -3.26 -3.30
CA ASP A 328 26.15 -3.88 -1.98
C ASP A 328 25.09 -3.17 -1.14
N VAL A 329 23.87 -3.72 -1.14
CA VAL A 329 22.73 -3.17 -0.38
C VAL A 329 23.01 -3.04 1.11
N ARG A 330 23.96 -3.81 1.68
CA ARG A 330 24.34 -3.68 3.09
C ARG A 330 24.99 -2.33 3.41
N LYS A 331 25.53 -1.65 2.40
CA LYS A 331 26.12 -0.30 2.52
C LYS A 331 25.10 0.82 2.31
N LEU A 332 23.82 0.51 2.08
CA LEU A 332 22.77 1.50 1.83
C LEU A 332 22.68 2.55 2.95
N HIS A 333 22.86 2.10 4.19
CA HIS A 333 22.72 2.92 5.39
C HIS A 333 24.06 3.53 5.85
N ASN A 334 25.18 3.13 5.25
CA ASN A 334 26.50 3.53 5.72
C ASN A 334 26.79 4.98 5.32
N VAL A 335 27.10 5.79 6.33
CA VAL A 335 27.51 7.19 6.17
C VAL A 335 28.91 7.38 6.73
N GLU A 336 29.64 8.34 6.17
CA GLU A 336 30.93 8.79 6.66
C GLU A 336 30.87 10.30 6.94
N SER A 337 31.44 10.71 8.07
CA SER A 337 31.52 12.12 8.46
C SER A 337 32.56 12.83 7.60
N ILE A 338 32.22 14.02 7.16
CA ILE A 338 33.11 14.90 6.42
C ILE A 338 33.81 15.75 7.47
N LEU A 339 35.05 15.39 7.81
CA LEU A 339 35.90 16.24 8.62
C LEU A 339 36.17 17.54 7.86
N LYS A 340 36.13 18.70 8.55
CA LYS A 340 36.29 20.05 7.97
C LYS A 340 37.53 20.26 7.07
N ASN A 341 38.48 19.33 7.01
CA ASN A 341 39.67 19.40 6.16
C ASN A 341 39.47 18.93 4.70
N ASP A 342 38.35 18.28 4.37
CA ASP A 342 38.12 17.70 3.02
C ASP A 342 37.32 18.62 2.07
N GLN A 343 37.09 19.89 2.42
CA GLN A 343 36.37 20.85 1.55
C GLN A 343 37.20 21.46 0.41
N HIS A 344 38.42 20.96 0.19
CA HIS A 344 39.31 21.41 -0.88
C HIS A 344 39.80 20.24 -1.73
N ILE A 345 38.90 19.55 -2.44
CA ILE A 345 39.27 18.75 -3.62
C ILE A 345 38.24 18.96 -4.73
#